data_AF-A0A956I8Q6-F1
#
_entry.id   AF-A0A956I8Q6-F1
#
_cell.length_a   1.000
_cell.length_b   1.000
_cell.length_c   1.000
_cell.angle_alpha   90.00
_cell.angle_beta   90.00
_cell.angle_gamma   90.00
#
_symmetry.space_group_name_H-M   'P 1'
#
loop_
_entity.id
_entity.type
_entity.pdbx_description
1 polymer ?
#
loop_
_entity_poly.entity_id
_entity_poly.type
_entity_poly.pdbx_seq_one_letter_code
_entity_poly.pdbx_strand_id
1 'polypeptide(L)'
;MLGVLACFACGDDDVSPADAGSGDATSDALLDAGDPVPTPPVVGEVPETARLSLPGLSGPAHVVFTESHVPHVYAATEEDAARVLGYLGLRAFSRLLRPEESAALLAIYRATFAETQSRREALRDAIAGLLVSPP
;
A
#
# COMPACT_ATOMS: atom_id res chain seq x y z
N MET A 1 20.77 -23.71 6.80
CA MET A 1 19.38 -23.94 7.21
C MET A 1 18.59 -22.69 6.84
N LEU A 2 17.61 -22.87 5.97
CA LEU A 2 16.72 -21.86 5.40
C LEU A 2 15.73 -21.40 6.49
N GLY A 3 15.70 -20.10 6.80
CA GLY A 3 14.71 -19.51 7.70
C GLY A 3 13.70 -18.72 6.87
N VAL A 4 12.60 -19.37 6.50
CA VAL A 4 11.40 -18.71 5.99
C VAL A 4 10.61 -18.24 7.20
N LEU A 5 10.52 -16.92 7.40
CA LEU A 5 9.55 -16.33 8.33
C LEU A 5 8.53 -15.55 7.50
N ALA A 6 7.46 -16.25 7.12
CA ALA A 6 6.27 -15.65 6.56
C ALA A 6 5.38 -15.17 7.72
N CYS A 7 5.22 -13.87 7.89
CA CYS A 7 4.13 -13.29 8.68
C CYS A 7 3.07 -12.75 7.72
N PHE A 8 2.29 -13.66 7.13
CA PHE A 8 0.95 -13.39 6.65
C PHE A 8 0.01 -14.18 7.57
N ALA A 9 -0.67 -13.50 8.48
CA ALA A 9 -1.81 -14.06 9.20
C ALA A 9 -2.96 -13.06 9.10
N CYS A 10 -3.93 -13.44 8.27
CA CYS A 10 -5.25 -12.81 8.14
C CYS A 10 -6.16 -13.25 9.29
N GLY A 11 -7.26 -12.50 9.45
CA GLY A 11 -8.41 -12.66 10.35
C GLY A 11 -8.69 -14.03 10.97
N ASP A 12 -9.07 -13.98 12.23
CA ASP A 12 -9.80 -15.03 12.93
C ASP A 12 -11.10 -14.39 13.47
N ASP A 13 -12.14 -14.47 12.64
CA ASP A 13 -13.53 -14.22 13.02
C ASP A 13 -14.02 -15.40 13.88
N ASP A 14 -13.80 -15.33 15.19
CA ASP A 14 -14.45 -16.27 16.12
C ASP A 14 -15.66 -15.61 16.80
N VAL A 15 -16.83 -15.96 16.25
CA VAL A 15 -18.17 -15.67 16.75
C VAL A 15 -18.30 -16.18 18.19
N SER A 16 -18.33 -15.26 19.16
CA SER A 16 -18.72 -15.60 20.53
C SER A 16 -20.25 -15.61 20.66
N PRO A 17 -20.84 -16.64 21.29
CA PRO A 17 -22.28 -16.81 21.37
C PRO A 17 -22.93 -15.75 22.25
N ALA A 18 -24.12 -15.34 21.84
CA ALA A 18 -24.98 -14.35 22.48
C ALA A 18 -25.25 -14.67 23.96
N ASP A 19 -24.85 -13.78 24.85
CA ASP A 19 -25.35 -13.75 26.23
C ASP A 19 -26.49 -12.73 26.32
N ALA A 20 -27.68 -13.23 26.58
CA ALA A 20 -28.91 -12.46 26.62
C ALA A 20 -29.10 -11.81 28.00
N GLY A 21 -28.85 -10.50 28.05
CA GLY A 21 -29.70 -9.48 28.69
C GLY A 21 -29.86 -9.49 30.22
N SER A 22 -29.24 -8.49 30.88
CA SER A 22 -29.88 -7.73 31.95
C SER A 22 -29.11 -6.43 32.23
N GLY A 23 -29.76 -5.27 32.09
CA GLY A 23 -29.34 -4.03 32.76
C GLY A 23 -29.24 -2.80 31.86
N ASP A 24 -30.27 -1.96 31.92
CA ASP A 24 -30.28 -0.51 31.64
C ASP A 24 -29.89 -0.03 30.23
N ALA A 25 -30.83 -0.16 29.30
CA ALA A 25 -30.78 0.42 27.96
C ALA A 25 -31.05 1.94 27.94
N THR A 26 -30.57 2.72 28.92
CA THR A 26 -30.73 4.19 28.92
C THR A 26 -29.55 4.94 29.54
N SER A 27 -28.37 4.98 28.88
CA SER A 27 -27.45 6.14 29.07
C SER A 27 -26.34 6.33 28.04
N ASP A 28 -26.05 5.41 27.13
CA ASP A 28 -24.86 5.57 26.26
C ASP A 28 -25.14 6.19 24.88
N ALA A 29 -26.40 6.46 24.54
CA ALA A 29 -26.77 7.14 23.29
C ALA A 29 -26.66 8.67 23.34
N LEU A 30 -26.04 9.24 24.38
CA LEU A 30 -26.10 10.67 24.69
C LEU A 30 -24.75 11.38 24.73
N LEU A 31 -23.72 10.85 24.07
CA LEU A 31 -22.44 11.56 23.87
C LEU A 31 -21.83 11.26 22.48
N ASP A 32 -22.57 11.53 21.40
CA ASP A 32 -21.96 11.80 20.09
C ASP A 32 -22.48 13.11 19.50
N ALA A 33 -22.47 14.14 20.34
CA ALA A 33 -22.40 15.53 19.86
C ALA A 33 -20.96 16.01 19.97
N GLY A 34 -20.01 15.16 19.56
CA GLY A 34 -18.63 15.57 19.36
C GLY A 34 -18.60 16.69 18.34
N ASP A 35 -17.80 17.72 18.61
CA ASP A 35 -17.54 18.82 17.68
C ASP A 35 -17.35 18.28 16.25
N PRO A 36 -17.79 19.00 15.21
CA PRO A 36 -17.64 18.54 13.83
C PRO A 36 -16.18 18.20 13.60
N VAL A 37 -15.89 16.91 13.42
CA VAL A 37 -14.55 16.45 13.07
C VAL A 37 -14.17 17.20 11.80
N PRO A 38 -13.08 17.99 11.81
CA PRO A 38 -12.70 18.76 10.63
C PRO A 38 -12.55 17.77 9.47
N THR A 39 -13.22 18.07 8.36
CA THR A 39 -13.14 17.24 7.17
C THR A 39 -11.66 17.13 6.78
N PRO A 40 -11.10 15.92 6.67
CA PRO A 40 -9.69 15.79 6.31
C PRO A 40 -9.46 16.44 4.94
N PRO A 41 -8.33 17.14 4.75
CA PRO A 41 -8.04 17.83 3.50
C PRO A 41 -8.03 16.84 2.34
N VAL A 42 -8.53 17.28 1.19
CA VAL A 42 -8.44 16.46 -0.03
C VAL A 42 -6.96 16.33 -0.38
N VAL A 43 -6.50 15.15 -0.81
CA VAL A 43 -5.08 14.88 -1.11
C VAL A 43 -4.44 15.93 -2.04
N GLY A 44 -5.22 16.51 -2.96
CA GLY A 44 -4.76 17.58 -3.86
C GLY A 44 -4.54 18.96 -3.23
N GLU A 45 -5.01 19.18 -2.00
CA GLU A 45 -4.84 20.41 -1.23
C GLU A 45 -3.61 20.37 -0.30
N VAL A 46 -3.03 19.18 -0.10
CA VAL A 46 -1.81 19.00 0.68
C VAL A 46 -0.61 19.44 -0.18
N PRO A 47 0.28 20.34 0.31
CA PRO A 47 1.45 20.77 -0.45
C PRO A 47 2.36 19.60 -0.85
N GLU A 48 2.67 19.51 -2.14
CA GLU A 48 3.59 18.48 -2.66
C GLU A 48 5.03 18.79 -2.24
N THR A 49 5.67 17.87 -1.52
CA THR A 49 7.06 18.02 -1.07
C THR A 49 8.06 17.31 -1.99
N ALA A 50 7.62 16.31 -2.74
CA ALA A 50 8.45 15.56 -3.68
C ALA A 50 7.60 14.85 -4.73
N ARG A 51 8.17 14.71 -5.93
CA ARG A 51 7.66 13.87 -7.01
C ARG A 51 8.68 12.81 -7.39
N LEU A 52 8.24 11.56 -7.49
CA LEU A 52 9.10 10.44 -7.85
C LEU A 52 8.42 9.59 -8.93
N SER A 53 9.20 9.15 -9.92
CA SER A 53 8.74 8.16 -10.90
C SER A 53 9.03 6.75 -10.37
N LEU A 54 7.96 5.96 -10.22
CA LEU A 54 8.04 4.55 -9.83
C LEU A 54 7.57 3.68 -11.00
N PRO A 55 8.46 2.87 -11.62
CA PRO A 55 8.09 2.02 -12.75
C PRO A 55 6.97 1.03 -12.43
N GLY A 56 6.08 0.85 -13.40
CA GLY A 56 5.04 -0.18 -13.36
C GLY A 56 3.80 0.16 -12.55
N LEU A 57 3.65 1.40 -12.08
CA LEU A 57 2.36 1.85 -11.57
C LEU A 57 1.34 1.96 -12.71
N SER A 58 0.11 1.54 -12.48
CA SER A 58 -0.97 1.67 -13.48
C SER A 58 -1.49 3.11 -13.61
N GLY A 59 -1.21 3.95 -12.61
CA GLY A 59 -1.56 5.37 -12.60
C GLY A 59 -0.85 6.15 -11.48
N PRO A 60 -1.20 7.42 -11.28
CA PRO A 60 -0.67 8.22 -10.19
C PRO A 60 -0.99 7.63 -8.83
N ALA A 61 -0.02 7.70 -7.91
CA ALA A 61 -0.21 7.39 -6.51
C ALA A 61 0.27 8.56 -5.65
N HIS A 62 -0.41 8.82 -4.54
CA HIS A 62 -0.11 9.89 -3.61
C HIS A 62 0.27 9.32 -2.26
N VAL A 63 1.31 9.89 -1.64
CA VAL A 63 1.77 9.49 -0.32
C VAL A 63 1.69 10.70 0.59
N VAL A 64 0.89 10.60 1.65
CA VAL A 64 0.78 11.63 2.68
C VAL A 64 1.41 11.10 3.96
N PHE A 65 2.31 11.88 4.56
CA PHE A 65 2.89 11.55 5.85
C PHE A 65 2.11 12.32 6.92
N THR A 66 1.57 11.59 7.88
CA THR A 66 0.78 12.12 9.00
C THR A 66 1.66 12.25 10.25
N GLU A 67 1.07 12.48 11.43
CA GLU A 67 1.84 12.49 12.67
C GLU A 67 2.70 11.22 12.81
N SER A 68 3.88 11.37 13.41
CA SER A 68 4.86 10.28 13.56
C SER A 68 5.42 9.70 12.26
N HIS A 69 5.30 10.41 11.12
CA HIS A 69 5.83 9.99 9.81
C HIS A 69 5.23 8.66 9.29
N VAL A 70 3.98 8.35 9.66
CA VAL A 70 3.28 7.17 9.14
C VAL A 70 2.76 7.45 7.72
N PRO A 71 3.18 6.67 6.71
CA PRO A 71 2.77 6.89 5.33
C PRO A 71 1.35 6.38 5.06
N HIS A 72 0.51 7.25 4.52
CA HIS A 72 -0.80 6.91 3.95
C HIS A 72 -0.68 6.92 2.43
N VAL A 73 -0.98 5.78 1.79
CA VAL A 73 -0.82 5.59 0.35
C VAL A 73 -2.20 5.56 -0.32
N TYR A 74 -2.41 6.46 -1.27
CA TYR A 74 -3.60 6.52 -2.10
C TYR A 74 -3.23 6.15 -3.54
N ALA A 75 -3.81 5.07 -4.05
CA ALA A 75 -3.58 4.58 -5.40
C ALA A 75 -4.88 4.04 -6.01
N ALA A 76 -4.96 3.94 -7.33
CA ALA A 76 -6.13 3.43 -8.03
C ALA A 76 -6.35 1.92 -7.83
N THR A 77 -5.29 1.18 -7.50
CA THR A 77 -5.33 -0.27 -7.31
C THR A 77 -4.56 -0.70 -6.07
N GLU A 78 -4.95 -1.83 -5.48
CA GLU A 78 -4.23 -2.44 -4.37
C GLU A 78 -2.79 -2.82 -4.77
N GLU A 79 -2.59 -3.30 -6.01
CA GLU A 79 -1.27 -3.64 -6.53
C GLU A 79 -0.33 -2.42 -6.54
N ASP A 80 -0.84 -1.26 -6.96
CA ASP A 80 -0.07 -0.01 -6.94
C ASP A 80 0.23 0.45 -5.51
N ALA A 81 -0.75 0.33 -4.59
CA ALA A 81 -0.55 0.66 -3.18
C ALA A 81 0.54 -0.21 -2.54
N ALA A 82 0.50 -1.53 -2.77
CA ALA A 82 1.49 -2.46 -2.27
C ALA A 82 2.91 -2.16 -2.81
N ARG A 83 3.03 -1.80 -4.09
CA ARG A 83 4.31 -1.40 -4.70
C ARG A 83 4.88 -0.14 -4.07
N VAL A 84 4.05 0.89 -3.90
CA VAL A 84 4.46 2.14 -3.25
C VAL A 84 4.87 1.87 -1.80
N LEU A 85 4.12 1.05 -1.06
CA LEU A 85 4.47 0.68 0.31
C LEU A 85 5.81 -0.07 0.37
N GLY A 86 6.04 -1.02 -0.54
CA GLY A 86 7.33 -1.71 -0.66
C GLY A 86 8.50 -0.77 -0.96
N TYR A 87 8.30 0.20 -1.86
CA TYR A 87 9.29 1.24 -2.15
C TYR A 87 9.59 2.10 -0.92
N LEU A 88 8.56 2.51 -0.17
CA LEU A 88 8.72 3.31 1.04
C LEU A 88 9.46 2.55 2.16
N GLY A 89 9.12 1.27 2.36
CA GLY A 89 9.82 0.38 3.29
C GLY A 89 11.30 0.26 2.92
N LEU A 90 11.60 0.03 1.65
CA LEU A 90 12.98 -0.01 1.16
C LEU A 90 13.72 1.30 1.37
N ARG A 91 13.08 2.44 1.08
CA ARG A 91 13.66 3.77 1.26
C ARG A 91 13.88 4.11 2.74
N ALA A 92 13.04 3.61 3.63
CA ALA A 92 13.26 3.73 5.08
C ALA A 92 14.48 2.90 5.50
N PHE A 93 14.54 1.64 5.07
CA PHE A 93 15.66 0.76 5.34
C PHE A 93 16.98 1.28 4.77
N SER A 94 16.97 1.87 3.57
CA SER A 94 18.17 2.36 2.91
C SER A 94 18.85 3.51 3.68
N ARG A 95 18.13 4.23 4.54
CA ARG A 95 18.71 5.26 5.42
C ARG A 95 19.59 4.68 6.52
N LEU A 96 19.47 3.38 6.81
CA LEU A 96 20.31 2.67 7.77
C LEU A 96 21.62 2.16 7.15
N LEU A 97 21.71 2.18 5.82
CA LEU A 97 22.85 1.68 5.06
C LEU A 97 23.85 2.81 4.79
N ARG A 98 25.07 2.43 4.38
CA ARG A 98 26.01 3.41 3.84
C ARG A 98 25.48 3.98 2.52
N PRO A 99 25.83 5.24 2.15
CA PRO A 99 25.29 5.89 0.97
C PRO A 99 25.44 5.07 -0.33
N GLU A 100 26.57 4.41 -0.53
CA GLU A 100 26.84 3.56 -1.69
C GLU A 100 25.97 2.30 -1.73
N GLU A 101 25.68 1.71 -0.58
CA GLU A 101 24.83 0.53 -0.44
C GLU A 101 23.35 0.89 -0.63
N SER A 102 22.92 2.02 -0.07
CA SER A 102 21.60 2.60 -0.30
C SER A 102 21.36 2.87 -1.79
N ALA A 103 22.34 3.47 -2.47
CA ALA A 103 22.26 3.76 -3.89
C ALA A 103 22.16 2.47 -4.73
N ALA A 104 23.00 1.47 -4.42
CA ALA A 104 22.96 0.17 -5.09
C ALA A 104 21.62 -0.54 -4.89
N LEU A 105 21.09 -0.55 -3.66
CA LEU A 105 19.83 -1.23 -3.35
C LEU A 105 18.63 -0.60 -4.04
N LEU A 106 18.53 0.72 -4.07
CA LEU A 106 17.48 1.43 -4.80
C LEU A 106 17.60 1.25 -6.32
N ALA A 107 18.82 1.15 -6.85
CA ALA A 107 19.06 0.86 -8.27
C ALA A 107 18.61 -0.56 -8.63
N ILE A 108 18.96 -1.56 -7.81
CA ILE A 108 18.53 -2.95 -7.98
C ILE A 108 17.01 -3.03 -7.97
N TYR A 109 16.36 -2.44 -6.97
CA TYR A 109 14.91 -2.42 -6.88
C TYR A 109 14.27 -1.84 -8.15
N ARG A 110 14.72 -0.67 -8.62
CA ARG A 110 14.21 -0.07 -9.86
C ARG A 110 14.42 -0.96 -11.09
N ALA A 111 15.59 -1.59 -11.21
CA ALA A 111 15.90 -2.47 -12.33
C ALA A 111 15.02 -3.72 -12.34
N THR A 112 14.88 -4.40 -11.20
CA THR A 112 14.05 -5.62 -11.06
C THR A 112 12.59 -5.34 -11.38
N PHE A 113 12.06 -4.18 -10.95
CA PHE A 113 10.69 -3.81 -11.28
C PHE A 113 10.50 -3.51 -12.77
N ALA A 114 11.43 -2.78 -13.39
CA ALA A 114 11.39 -2.50 -14.83
C ALA A 114 11.42 -3.79 -15.67
N GLU A 115 12.29 -4.75 -15.32
CA GLU A 115 12.38 -6.05 -15.99
C GLU A 115 11.10 -6.86 -15.83
N THR A 116 10.53 -6.91 -14.61
CA THR A 116 9.29 -7.63 -14.33
C THR A 116 8.09 -7.06 -15.09
N GLN A 117 8.04 -5.73 -15.27
CA GLN A 117 7.02 -5.08 -16.11
C GLN A 117 7.16 -5.49 -17.57
N SER A 118 8.35 -5.35 -18.14
CA SER A 118 8.59 -5.69 -19.55
C SER A 118 8.23 -7.15 -19.84
N ARG A 119 8.56 -8.07 -18.92
CA ARG A 119 8.22 -9.48 -19.07
C ARG A 119 6.72 -9.74 -19.01
N ARG A 120 5.98 -9.01 -18.16
CA ARG A 120 4.52 -9.12 -18.07
C ARG A 120 3.82 -8.58 -19.31
N GLU A 121 4.29 -7.45 -19.84
CA GLU A 121 3.79 -6.87 -21.08
C GLU A 121 4.01 -7.84 -22.25
N ALA A 122 5.24 -8.35 -22.40
CA ALA A 122 5.55 -9.34 -23.42
C ALA A 122 4.68 -10.61 -23.31
N LEU A 123 4.41 -11.09 -22.10
CA LEU A 123 3.51 -12.22 -21.87
C LEU A 123 2.07 -11.89 -22.25
N ARG A 124 1.58 -10.69 -21.89
CA ARG A 124 0.23 -10.22 -22.24
C ARG A 124 0.06 -10.14 -23.76
N ASP A 125 1.04 -9.61 -24.47
CA ASP A 125 1.03 -9.51 -25.93
C ASP A 125 1.08 -10.89 -26.59
N ALA A 126 1.89 -11.81 -26.07
CA ALA A 126 1.94 -13.19 -26.55
C ALA A 126 0.59 -13.91 -26.38
N ILE A 127 -0.07 -13.75 -25.23
CA ILE A 127 -1.40 -14.32 -24.97
C ILE A 127 -2.44 -13.69 -25.90
N ALA A 128 -2.42 -12.36 -26.07
CA ALA A 128 -3.33 -11.67 -26.98
C ALA A 128 -3.15 -12.16 -28.43
N GLY A 129 -1.91 -12.35 -28.88
CA GLY A 129 -1.59 -12.92 -30.20
C GLY A 129 -2.11 -14.35 -30.38
N LEU A 130 -2.04 -15.19 -29.33
CA LEU A 130 -2.60 -16.55 -29.36
C LEU A 130 -4.14 -16.55 -29.44
N LEU A 131 -4.81 -15.57 -28.83
CA LEU A 131 -6.28 -15.47 -28.83
C LEU A 131 -6.87 -14.89 -30.12
N VAL A 132 -6.05 -14.19 -30.93
CA VAL A 132 -6.50 -13.53 -32.18
C VAL A 132 -6.21 -14.37 -33.44
N SER A 133 -5.46 -15.47 -33.32
CA SER A 133 -5.31 -16.42 -34.45
C SER A 133 -6.63 -17.14 -34.74
N PRO A 134 -7.23 -16.97 -35.93
CA PRO A 134 -8.34 -17.81 -36.35
C PRO A 134 -7.86 -19.26 -36.58
N PRO A 135 -8.74 -20.26 -36.51
CA PRO A 135 -8.42 -21.65 -36.84
C PRO A 135 -8.00 -21.84 -38.31
#